data_AF-A0AAE9DNJ1-F1
#
_entry.id   AF-A0AAE9DNJ1-F1
#
_cell.length_a   1.000
_cell.length_b   1.000
_cell.length_c   1.000
_cell.angle_alpha   90.00
_cell.angle_beta   90.00
_cell.angle_gamma   90.00
#
_symmetry.space_group_name_H-M   'P 1'
#
loop_
_entity.id
_entity.type
_entity.pdbx_description
1 polymer ?
#
loop_
_entity_poly.entity_id
_entity_poly.type
_entity_poly.pdbx_seq_one_letter_code
_entity_poly.pdbx_strand_id
1 'polypeptide(L)'
;MAPRKKQQVQKPTIKNDQVQKLTKEKKELEQKLKEALKQVADIQQENEQRRIELLGTYREMRREFDNRTRQIVQSIESVNKSLKNAEGRAQKTEKQRQILMRTKLEQEQRIAFLNDCLHEKKTHKMVEAERRKTEMSRKQMLKAQKELREIQEGKEGVSKPWRQCEICGEDYTERALHMPRVLDCGHTLCQTCIKRLAGDEGVHCPFDREVTIIQKSRINTLPKNFAVLHM
;
A
#
# COMPACT_ATOMS: atom_id res chain seq x y z
N MET A 1 -90.11 27.27 -117.26
CA MET A 1 -90.22 28.68 -116.80
C MET A 1 -90.41 28.63 -115.29
N ALA A 2 -89.65 29.25 -114.39
CA ALA A 2 -88.80 30.45 -114.42
C ALA A 2 -87.57 30.26 -113.48
N PRO A 3 -86.52 31.10 -113.58
CA PRO A 3 -85.18 30.79 -113.09
C PRO A 3 -84.96 31.20 -111.62
N ARG A 4 -84.31 30.36 -110.82
CA ARG A 4 -83.78 30.78 -109.51
C ARG A 4 -82.49 31.57 -109.73
N LYS A 5 -82.56 32.86 -109.39
CA LYS A 5 -81.48 33.85 -109.38
C LYS A 5 -80.30 33.34 -108.53
N LYS A 6 -79.09 33.36 -109.10
CA LYS A 6 -77.84 33.25 -108.35
C LYS A 6 -77.72 34.47 -107.43
N GLN A 7 -77.91 34.29 -106.12
CA GLN A 7 -77.49 35.29 -105.14
C GLN A 7 -75.96 35.19 -105.02
N GLN A 8 -75.27 36.19 -105.57
CA GLN A 8 -73.86 36.41 -105.28
C GLN A 8 -73.74 36.85 -103.82
N VAL A 9 -73.27 35.94 -102.96
CA VAL A 9 -72.78 36.31 -101.63
C VAL A 9 -71.49 37.09 -101.85
N GLN A 10 -71.55 38.40 -101.65
CA GLN A 10 -70.38 39.27 -101.67
C GLN A 10 -69.45 38.84 -100.52
N LYS A 11 -68.29 38.28 -100.87
CA LYS A 11 -67.20 38.08 -99.90
C LYS A 11 -66.88 39.45 -99.28
N PRO A 12 -66.68 39.55 -97.95
CA PRO A 12 -66.26 40.80 -97.33
C PRO A 12 -64.93 41.22 -97.96
N THR A 13 -64.92 42.31 -98.73
CA THR A 13 -63.71 42.86 -99.32
C THR A 13 -62.96 43.60 -98.23
N ILE A 14 -62.12 42.87 -97.48
CA ILE A 14 -61.14 43.48 -96.58
C ILE A 14 -60.26 44.37 -97.45
N LYS A 15 -60.22 45.68 -97.17
CA LYS A 15 -59.41 46.63 -97.94
C LYS A 15 -57.96 46.13 -97.93
N ASN A 16 -57.35 46.02 -99.11
CA ASN A 16 -56.02 45.43 -99.33
C ASN A 16 -54.95 46.00 -98.36
N ASP A 17 -55.09 47.27 -98.00
CA ASP A 17 -54.22 47.98 -97.06
C ASP A 17 -54.27 47.43 -95.61
N GLN A 18 -55.43 46.97 -95.14
CA GLN A 18 -55.56 46.33 -93.82
C GLN A 18 -54.89 44.95 -93.78
N VAL A 19 -55.02 44.18 -94.87
CA VAL A 19 -54.36 42.87 -95.00
C VAL A 19 -52.84 43.03 -95.04
N GLN A 20 -52.34 44.03 -95.78
CA GLN A 20 -50.91 44.36 -95.84
C GLN A 20 -50.35 44.85 -94.50
N LYS A 21 -51.10 45.66 -93.76
CA LYS A 21 -50.70 46.12 -92.42
C LYS A 21 -50.60 44.96 -91.42
N LEU A 22 -51.61 44.09 -91.39
CA LEU A 22 -51.63 42.91 -90.52
C LEU A 22 -50.55 41.88 -90.89
N THR A 23 -50.22 41.72 -92.19
CA THR A 23 -49.10 40.84 -92.58
C THR A 23 -47.74 41.40 -92.19
N LYS A 24 -47.58 42.73 -92.21
CA LYS A 24 -46.36 43.39 -91.70
C LYS A 24 -46.23 43.24 -90.19
N GLU A 25 -47.30 43.49 -89.43
CA GLU A 25 -47.34 43.28 -87.97
C GLU A 25 -47.09 41.81 -87.60
N LYS A 26 -47.68 40.86 -88.33
CA LYS A 26 -47.42 39.43 -88.15
C LYS A 26 -45.94 39.09 -88.34
N LYS A 27 -45.30 39.61 -89.40
CA LYS A 27 -43.85 39.40 -89.63
C LYS A 27 -42.99 40.00 -88.51
N GLU A 28 -43.32 41.20 -88.03
CA GLU A 28 -42.62 41.83 -86.90
C GLU A 28 -42.79 41.01 -85.61
N LEU A 29 -43.98 40.49 -85.34
CA LEU A 29 -44.25 39.62 -84.19
C LEU A 29 -43.55 38.26 -84.30
N GLU A 30 -43.52 37.66 -85.49
CA GLU A 30 -42.77 36.42 -85.76
C GLU A 30 -41.27 36.61 -85.54
N GLN A 31 -40.72 37.76 -85.93
CA GLN A 31 -39.33 38.09 -85.71
C GLN A 31 -39.01 38.30 -84.23
N LYS A 32 -39.85 39.06 -83.51
CA LYS A 32 -39.75 39.24 -82.05
C LYS A 32 -39.87 37.91 -81.30
N LEU A 33 -40.78 37.03 -81.72
CA LEU A 33 -40.94 35.70 -81.13
C LEU A 33 -39.68 34.85 -81.33
N LYS A 34 -39.07 34.90 -82.52
CA LYS A 34 -37.83 34.17 -82.82
C LYS A 34 -36.66 34.69 -81.98
N GLU A 35 -36.55 36.00 -81.80
CA GLU A 35 -35.56 36.63 -80.92
C GLU A 35 -35.77 36.24 -79.45
N ALA A 36 -37.02 36.28 -78.96
CA ALA A 36 -37.35 35.88 -77.60
C ALA A 36 -37.07 34.39 -77.35
N LEU A 37 -37.39 33.50 -78.30
CA LEU A 37 -37.08 32.06 -78.19
C LEU A 37 -35.57 31.81 -78.12
N LYS A 38 -34.77 32.56 -78.88
CA LYS A 38 -33.31 32.48 -78.81
C LYS A 38 -32.80 32.93 -77.44
N GLN A 39 -33.30 34.05 -76.92
CA GLN A 39 -32.94 34.54 -75.58
C GLN A 39 -33.29 33.52 -74.48
N VAL A 40 -34.46 32.88 -74.56
CA VAL A 40 -34.86 31.84 -73.59
C VAL A 40 -33.91 30.64 -73.66
N ALA A 41 -33.53 30.20 -74.86
CA ALA A 41 -32.59 29.09 -75.03
C ALA A 41 -31.20 29.43 -74.46
N ASP A 42 -30.70 30.64 -74.71
CA ASP A 42 -29.43 31.12 -74.16
C ASP A 42 -29.47 31.16 -72.62
N ILE A 43 -30.56 31.68 -72.04
CA ILE A 43 -30.78 31.70 -70.58
C ILE A 43 -30.87 30.29 -69.99
N GLN A 44 -31.53 29.36 -70.68
CA GLN A 44 -31.62 27.96 -70.24
C GLN A 44 -30.26 27.28 -70.22
N GLN A 45 -29.44 27.50 -71.25
CA GLN A 45 -28.08 26.98 -71.31
C GLN A 45 -27.23 27.58 -70.18
N GLU A 46 -27.32 28.89 -69.94
CA GLU A 46 -26.58 29.56 -68.87
C GLU A 46 -27.00 29.07 -67.48
N ASN A 47 -28.30 28.85 -67.25
CA ASN A 47 -28.81 28.31 -65.99
C ASN A 47 -28.35 26.86 -65.75
N GLU A 48 -28.31 26.02 -66.78
CA GLU A 48 -27.80 24.66 -66.64
C GLU A 48 -26.29 24.66 -66.34
N GLN A 49 -25.52 25.56 -66.97
CA GLN A 49 -24.10 25.76 -66.65
C GLN A 49 -23.90 26.15 -65.18
N ARG A 50 -24.66 27.15 -64.70
CA ARG A 50 -24.63 27.60 -63.28
C ARG A 50 -25.01 26.47 -62.32
N ARG A 51 -25.98 25.63 -62.69
CA ARG A 51 -26.39 24.47 -61.87
C ARG A 51 -25.28 23.43 -61.76
N ILE A 52 -24.55 23.16 -62.84
CA ILE A 52 -23.39 22.25 -62.83
C ILE A 52 -22.29 22.82 -61.93
N GLU A 53 -21.96 24.10 -62.05
CA GLU A 53 -20.97 24.77 -61.19
C GLU A 53 -21.37 24.74 -59.72
N LEU A 54 -22.64 25.03 -59.40
CA LEU A 54 -23.17 24.96 -58.03
C LEU A 54 -23.07 23.54 -57.45
N LEU A 55 -23.39 22.51 -58.25
CA LEU A 55 -23.24 21.13 -57.83
C LEU A 55 -21.76 20.74 -57.63
N GLY A 56 -20.85 21.28 -58.43
CA GLY A 56 -19.40 21.11 -58.29
C GLY A 56 -18.91 21.67 -56.96
N THR A 57 -19.20 22.95 -56.70
CA THR A 57 -18.82 23.62 -55.45
C THR A 57 -19.40 22.93 -54.21
N TYR A 58 -20.65 22.48 -54.26
CA TYR A 58 -21.26 21.72 -53.16
C TYR A 58 -20.54 20.39 -52.89
N ARG A 59 -20.15 19.65 -53.95
CA ARG A 59 -19.39 18.40 -53.80
C ARG A 59 -18.01 18.63 -53.20
N GLU A 60 -17.32 19.69 -53.60
CA GLU A 60 -16.02 20.05 -53.05
C GLU A 60 -16.12 20.42 -51.58
N MET A 61 -17.07 21.29 -51.23
CA MET A 61 -17.33 21.68 -49.85
C MET A 61 -17.65 20.46 -48.97
N ARG A 62 -18.44 19.51 -49.48
CA ARG A 62 -18.74 18.26 -48.78
C ARG A 62 -17.49 17.40 -48.57
N ARG A 63 -16.63 17.25 -49.58
CA ARG A 63 -15.37 16.52 -49.45
C ARG A 63 -14.44 17.17 -48.43
N GLU A 64 -14.34 18.50 -48.41
CA GLU A 64 -13.57 19.21 -47.41
C GLU A 64 -14.11 18.97 -46.01
N PHE A 65 -15.43 19.04 -45.83
CA PHE A 65 -16.06 18.79 -44.55
C PHE A 65 -15.80 17.35 -44.06
N ASP A 66 -15.94 16.36 -44.93
CA ASP A 66 -15.65 14.95 -44.62
C ASP A 66 -14.16 14.75 -44.25
N ASN A 67 -13.25 15.42 -44.96
CA ASN A 67 -11.82 15.39 -44.66
C ASN A 67 -11.49 16.01 -43.31
N ARG A 68 -12.03 17.20 -43.01
CA ARG A 68 -11.85 17.86 -41.71
C ARG A 68 -12.45 17.02 -40.59
N THR A 69 -13.62 16.44 -40.81
CA THR A 69 -14.26 15.55 -39.84
C THR A 69 -13.39 14.34 -39.53
N ARG A 70 -12.83 13.68 -40.56
CA ARG A 70 -11.88 12.57 -40.38
C ARG A 70 -10.64 12.97 -39.58
N GLN A 71 -10.04 14.13 -39.88
CA GLN A 71 -8.88 14.63 -39.16
C GLN A 71 -9.19 14.91 -37.68
N ILE A 72 -10.36 15.50 -37.40
CA ILE A 72 -10.81 15.75 -36.03
C ILE A 72 -10.97 14.43 -35.27
N VAL A 73 -11.64 13.44 -35.86
CA VAL A 73 -11.84 12.12 -35.24
C VAL A 73 -10.50 11.45 -34.92
N GLN A 74 -9.56 11.42 -35.87
CA GLN A 74 -8.22 10.86 -35.66
C GLN A 74 -7.45 11.61 -34.55
N SER A 75 -7.59 12.93 -34.48
CA SER A 75 -6.97 13.75 -33.43
C SER A 75 -7.56 13.41 -32.05
N ILE A 76 -8.89 13.27 -31.97
CA ILE A 76 -9.59 12.87 -30.74
C ILE A 76 -9.12 11.48 -30.28
N GLU A 77 -9.03 10.52 -31.19
CA GLU A 77 -8.55 9.15 -30.87
C GLU A 77 -7.12 9.16 -30.33
N SER A 78 -6.22 9.94 -30.94
CA SER A 78 -4.83 10.10 -30.50
C SER A 78 -4.75 10.70 -29.09
N VAL A 79 -5.54 11.75 -28.82
CA VAL A 79 -5.62 12.38 -27.50
C VAL A 79 -6.18 11.41 -26.47
N ASN A 80 -7.25 10.69 -26.78
CA ASN A 80 -7.86 9.70 -25.87
C ASN A 80 -6.89 8.58 -25.50
N LYS A 81 -6.10 8.08 -26.47
CA LYS A 81 -5.06 7.08 -26.21
C LYS A 81 -3.98 7.63 -25.26
N SER A 82 -3.57 8.88 -25.47
CA SER A 82 -2.59 9.57 -24.62
C SER A 82 -3.12 9.78 -23.20
N LEU A 83 -4.40 10.16 -23.06
CA LEU A 83 -5.09 10.34 -21.79
C LEU A 83 -5.12 9.02 -21.00
N LYS A 84 -5.56 7.93 -21.62
CA LYS A 84 -5.60 6.60 -20.97
C LYS A 84 -4.22 6.15 -20.47
N ASN A 85 -3.17 6.43 -21.24
CA ASN A 85 -1.79 6.15 -20.82
C ASN A 85 -1.33 7.05 -19.65
N ALA A 86 -1.73 8.32 -19.65
CA ALA A 86 -1.44 9.24 -18.55
C ALA A 86 -2.16 8.83 -17.25
N GLU A 87 -3.44 8.46 -17.34
CA GLU A 87 -4.23 7.94 -16.21
C GLU A 87 -3.59 6.68 -15.61
N GLY A 88 -3.18 5.73 -16.46
CA GLY A 88 -2.50 4.52 -15.99
C GLY A 88 -1.18 4.81 -15.27
N ARG A 89 -0.43 5.84 -15.70
CA ARG A 89 0.78 6.30 -14.99
C ARG A 89 0.44 6.96 -13.66
N ALA A 90 -0.55 7.86 -13.64
CA ALA A 90 -1.00 8.54 -12.42
C ALA A 90 -1.46 7.55 -11.35
N GLN A 91 -2.25 6.52 -11.72
CA GLN A 91 -2.68 5.47 -10.80
C GLN A 91 -1.51 4.69 -10.20
N LYS A 92 -0.48 4.36 -11.00
CA LYS A 92 0.72 3.68 -10.50
C LYS A 92 1.48 4.55 -9.49
N THR A 93 1.68 5.83 -9.82
CA THR A 93 2.35 6.79 -8.93
C THR A 93 1.58 6.96 -7.62
N GLU A 94 0.25 7.05 -7.67
CA GLU A 94 -0.59 7.17 -6.47
C GLU A 94 -0.50 5.92 -5.58
N LYS A 95 -0.52 4.71 -6.16
CA LYS A 95 -0.27 3.47 -5.41
C LYS A 95 1.10 3.47 -4.75
N GLN A 96 2.15 3.89 -5.45
CA GLN A 96 3.50 4.01 -4.88
C GLN A 96 3.54 5.01 -3.73
N ARG A 97 2.86 6.15 -3.86
CA ARG A 97 2.75 7.18 -2.82
C ARG A 97 2.06 6.65 -1.56
N GLN A 98 0.98 5.89 -1.71
CA GLN A 98 0.27 5.26 -0.60
C GLN A 98 1.15 4.26 0.15
N ILE A 99 1.89 3.41 -0.59
CA ILE A 99 2.86 2.48 0.00
C ILE A 99 3.94 3.25 0.77
N LEU A 100 4.53 4.28 0.16
CA LEU A 100 5.55 5.10 0.80
C LEU A 100 5.03 5.77 2.08
N MET A 101 3.80 6.28 2.06
CA MET A 101 3.18 6.90 3.23
C MET A 101 2.98 5.91 4.37
N ARG A 102 2.53 4.68 4.07
CA ARG A 102 2.43 3.60 5.08
C ARG A 102 3.79 3.24 5.66
N THR A 103 4.79 3.01 4.79
CA THR A 103 6.16 2.68 5.24
C THR A 103 6.76 3.79 6.10
N LYS A 104 6.55 5.06 5.74
CA LYS A 104 7.00 6.21 6.53
C LYS A 104 6.39 6.19 7.94
N LEU A 105 5.08 5.96 8.04
CA LEU A 105 4.39 5.89 9.33
C LEU A 105 4.94 4.73 10.18
N GLU A 106 5.14 3.55 9.58
CA GLU A 106 5.73 2.39 10.27
C GLU A 106 7.16 2.68 10.75
N GLN A 107 7.96 3.41 9.96
CA GLN A 107 9.31 3.83 10.36
C GLN A 107 9.29 4.84 11.50
N GLU A 108 8.41 5.85 11.46
CA GLU A 108 8.25 6.84 12.53
C GLU A 108 7.88 6.18 13.87
N GLN A 109 6.97 5.20 13.83
CA GLN A 109 6.61 4.40 15.01
C GLN A 109 7.79 3.61 15.56
N ARG A 110 8.60 2.97 14.70
CA ARG A 110 9.81 2.24 15.13
C ARG A 110 10.84 3.17 15.75
N ILE A 111 11.07 4.34 15.16
CA ILE A 111 12.00 5.34 15.70
C ILE A 111 11.53 5.81 17.08
N ALA A 112 10.23 6.07 17.26
CA ALA A 112 9.66 6.45 18.55
C ALA A 112 9.90 5.36 19.62
N PHE A 113 9.67 4.08 19.28
CA PHE A 113 9.95 2.97 20.18
C PHE A 113 11.45 2.84 20.54
N LEU A 114 12.34 3.01 19.57
CA LEU A 114 13.79 2.98 19.82
C LEU A 114 14.22 4.14 20.72
N ASN A 115 13.71 5.35 20.49
CA ASN A 115 13.98 6.50 21.36
C ASN A 115 13.52 6.24 22.80
N ASP A 116 12.37 5.60 22.98
CA ASP A 116 11.88 5.18 24.29
C ASP A 116 12.83 4.17 24.99
N CYS A 117 13.43 3.26 24.23
CA CYS A 117 14.44 2.31 24.73
C CYS A 117 15.80 2.99 25.01
N LEU A 118 16.15 4.02 24.24
CA LEU A 118 17.39 4.77 24.43
C LEU A 118 17.33 5.73 25.62
N HIS A 119 16.13 6.04 26.13
CA HIS A 119 15.98 6.75 27.39
C HIS A 119 16.43 5.86 28.56
N GLU A 120 17.73 5.89 28.85
CA GLU A 120 18.41 5.18 29.95
C GLU A 120 17.64 5.29 31.27
N LYS A 121 17.08 6.46 31.59
CA LYS A 121 16.27 6.67 32.80
C LYS A 121 14.95 5.88 32.80
N LYS A 122 14.29 5.69 31.66
CA LYS A 122 13.01 4.96 31.54
C LYS A 122 13.27 3.44 31.55
N THR A 123 14.28 2.99 30.81
CA THR A 123 14.69 1.58 30.80
C THR A 123 15.25 1.13 32.15
N HIS A 124 16.09 1.92 32.79
CA HIS A 124 16.57 1.65 34.15
C HIS A 124 15.42 1.52 35.14
N LYS A 125 14.47 2.47 35.13
CA LYS A 125 13.26 2.40 35.99
C LYS A 125 12.45 1.12 35.77
N MET A 126 12.28 0.69 34.51
CA MET A 126 11.55 -0.54 34.20
C MET A 126 12.29 -1.78 34.72
N VAL A 127 13.60 -1.87 34.50
CA VAL A 127 14.43 -2.97 35.01
C VAL A 127 14.45 -3.00 36.53
N GLU A 128 14.57 -1.85 37.20
CA GLU A 128 14.51 -1.76 38.65
C GLU A 128 13.16 -2.18 39.21
N ALA A 129 12.05 -1.80 38.56
CA ALA A 129 10.71 -2.20 38.98
C ALA A 129 10.53 -3.72 38.92
N GLU A 130 10.96 -4.36 37.81
CA GLU A 130 10.91 -5.82 37.69
C GLU A 130 11.85 -6.54 38.66
N ARG A 131 13.04 -5.98 38.91
CA ARG A 131 13.95 -6.49 39.97
C ARG A 131 13.29 -6.46 41.34
N ARG A 132 12.64 -5.34 41.71
CA ARG A 132 11.92 -5.21 42.98
C ARG A 132 10.79 -6.24 43.10
N LYS A 133 10.00 -6.43 42.05
CA LYS A 133 8.94 -7.47 42.02
C LYS A 133 9.52 -8.86 42.26
N THR A 134 10.58 -9.21 41.53
CA THR A 134 11.25 -10.51 41.65
C THR A 134 11.83 -10.72 43.04
N GLU A 135 12.44 -9.69 43.63
CA GLU A 135 12.98 -9.75 44.98
C GLU A 135 11.89 -9.96 46.03
N MET A 136 10.75 -9.27 45.90
CA MET A 136 9.59 -9.45 46.78
C MET A 136 9.04 -10.87 46.70
N SER A 137 8.83 -11.40 45.49
CA SER A 137 8.38 -12.77 45.29
C SER A 137 9.37 -13.79 45.86
N ARG A 138 10.68 -13.58 45.69
CA ARG A 138 11.73 -14.45 46.26
C ARG A 138 11.71 -14.42 47.78
N LYS A 139 11.56 -13.25 48.42
CA LYS A 139 11.46 -13.12 49.89
C LYS A 139 10.24 -13.85 50.43
N GLN A 140 9.10 -13.72 49.76
CA GLN A 140 7.87 -14.44 50.12
C GLN A 140 8.05 -15.95 50.01
N MET A 141 8.64 -16.43 48.91
CA MET A 141 8.93 -17.85 48.70
C MET A 141 9.86 -18.42 49.79
N LEU A 142 10.97 -17.73 50.10
CA LEU A 142 11.91 -18.16 51.14
C LEU A 142 11.26 -18.19 52.52
N LYS A 143 10.39 -17.20 52.84
CA LYS A 143 9.63 -17.18 54.09
C LYS A 143 8.67 -18.38 54.17
N ALA A 144 7.91 -18.65 53.11
CA ALA A 144 7.00 -19.79 53.07
C ALA A 144 7.76 -21.13 53.19
N GLN A 145 8.91 -21.29 52.52
CA GLN A 145 9.77 -22.46 52.68
C GLN A 145 10.24 -22.65 54.12
N LYS A 146 10.66 -21.57 54.80
CA LYS A 146 11.08 -21.60 56.20
C LYS A 146 9.95 -22.03 57.13
N GLU A 147 8.75 -21.45 56.97
CA GLU A 147 7.58 -21.80 57.77
C GLU A 147 7.17 -23.27 57.57
N LEU A 148 7.13 -23.76 56.33
CA LEU A 148 6.83 -25.16 56.03
C LEU A 148 7.84 -26.11 56.66
N ARG A 149 9.13 -25.77 56.59
CA ARG A 149 10.20 -26.55 57.20
C ARG A 149 10.05 -26.63 58.72
N GLU A 150 9.81 -25.49 59.39
CA GLU A 150 9.61 -25.44 60.85
C GLU A 150 8.42 -26.31 61.29
N ILE A 151 7.34 -26.35 60.50
CA ILE A 151 6.20 -27.24 60.75
C ILE A 151 6.59 -28.71 60.59
N GLN A 152 7.39 -29.05 59.57
CA GLN A 152 7.83 -30.43 59.31
C GLN A 152 8.80 -30.92 60.40
N GLU A 153 9.86 -30.15 60.68
CA GLU A 153 10.85 -30.45 61.71
C GLU A 153 10.21 -30.45 63.11
N GLY A 154 9.24 -29.57 63.39
CA GLY A 154 8.51 -29.55 64.65
C GLY A 154 7.59 -30.76 64.88
N LYS A 155 7.06 -31.37 63.80
CA LYS A 155 6.30 -32.63 63.88
C LYS A 155 7.19 -33.85 64.09
N GLU A 156 8.39 -33.84 63.52
CA GLU A 156 9.34 -34.96 63.59
C GLU A 156 10.30 -34.89 64.77
N GLY A 157 10.45 -33.71 65.41
CA GLY A 157 11.30 -33.50 66.58
C GLY A 157 12.81 -33.56 66.32
N VAL A 158 13.26 -33.62 65.06
CA VAL A 158 14.67 -33.77 64.67
C VAL A 158 14.99 -32.88 63.46
N SER A 159 16.13 -32.16 63.51
CA SER A 159 16.66 -31.39 62.36
C SER A 159 17.05 -32.33 61.23
N LYS A 160 16.73 -31.96 59.98
CA LYS A 160 16.99 -32.83 58.84
C LYS A 160 18.51 -33.02 58.62
N PRO A 161 19.03 -34.26 58.50
CA PRO A 161 20.48 -34.51 58.43
C PRO A 161 21.21 -33.78 57.30
N TRP A 162 20.57 -33.59 56.15
CA TRP A 162 21.15 -32.88 55.00
C TRP A 162 21.38 -31.37 55.25
N ARG A 163 20.87 -30.84 56.36
CA ARG A 163 21.11 -29.45 56.80
C ARG A 163 22.31 -29.33 57.73
N GLN A 164 22.91 -30.44 58.14
CA GLN A 164 24.04 -30.46 59.05
C GLN A 164 25.33 -30.76 58.31
N CYS A 165 26.40 -30.18 58.79
CA CYS A 165 27.73 -30.56 58.33
C CYS A 165 28.07 -31.95 58.86
N GLU A 166 28.30 -32.92 57.97
CA GLU A 166 28.63 -34.30 58.35
C GLU A 166 29.96 -34.44 59.13
N ILE A 167 30.77 -33.36 59.19
CA ILE A 167 32.03 -33.33 59.94
C ILE A 167 31.87 -32.77 61.36
N CYS A 168 31.04 -31.75 61.56
CA CYS A 168 30.89 -31.11 62.87
C CYS A 168 29.50 -31.21 63.48
N GLY A 169 28.52 -31.78 62.78
CA GLY A 169 27.12 -31.92 63.21
C GLY A 169 26.32 -30.61 63.26
N GLU A 170 26.98 -29.46 63.10
CA GLU A 170 26.33 -28.14 63.18
C GLU A 170 25.50 -27.84 61.93
N ASP A 171 24.35 -27.20 62.15
CA ASP A 171 23.45 -26.74 61.09
C ASP A 171 24.13 -25.72 60.16
N TYR A 172 23.90 -25.87 58.87
CA TYR A 172 24.27 -24.90 57.86
C TYR A 172 23.50 -23.60 58.02
N THR A 173 24.21 -22.48 57.87
CA THR A 173 23.61 -21.13 57.95
C THR A 173 24.20 -20.21 56.90
N GLU A 174 23.52 -19.09 56.62
CA GLU A 174 24.06 -18.04 55.76
C GLU A 174 25.26 -17.29 56.39
N ARG A 175 25.62 -17.58 57.65
CA ARG A 175 26.79 -16.99 58.31
C ARG A 175 28.06 -17.64 57.78
N ALA A 176 29.09 -16.82 57.56
CA ALA A 176 30.34 -17.25 56.93
C ALA A 176 31.04 -18.46 57.60
N LEU A 177 30.79 -18.74 58.88
CA LEU A 177 31.38 -19.89 59.58
C LEU A 177 30.73 -21.22 59.16
N HIS A 178 29.41 -21.28 59.21
CA HIS A 178 28.63 -22.48 58.88
C HIS A 178 28.04 -22.43 57.47
N MET A 179 28.62 -21.62 56.59
CA MET A 179 28.20 -21.52 55.20
C MET A 179 28.54 -22.82 54.48
N PRO A 180 27.54 -23.54 53.92
CA PRO A 180 27.77 -24.76 53.17
C PRO A 180 28.45 -24.42 51.84
N ARG A 181 29.58 -25.07 51.58
CA ARG A 181 30.36 -24.90 50.36
C ARG A 181 30.60 -26.24 49.71
N VAL A 182 30.59 -26.21 48.38
CA VAL A 182 30.71 -27.40 47.54
C VAL A 182 32.17 -27.54 47.12
N LEU A 183 32.75 -28.72 47.37
CA LEU A 183 34.05 -29.13 46.86
C LEU A 183 33.94 -29.55 45.38
N ASP A 184 35.05 -29.71 44.68
CA ASP A 184 35.05 -30.07 43.25
C ASP A 184 34.37 -31.43 42.96
N CYS A 185 34.41 -32.35 43.93
CA CYS A 185 33.71 -33.63 43.86
C CYS A 185 32.19 -33.55 44.14
N GLY A 186 31.66 -32.38 44.52
CA GLY A 186 30.24 -32.16 44.80
C GLY A 186 29.83 -32.31 46.27
N HIS A 187 30.70 -32.85 47.13
CA HIS A 187 30.44 -32.93 48.57
C HIS A 187 30.34 -31.55 49.20
N THR A 188 29.40 -31.38 50.13
CA THR A 188 29.14 -30.11 50.81
C THR A 188 29.65 -30.17 52.25
N LEU A 189 30.45 -29.18 52.63
CA LEU A 189 30.99 -29.02 53.99
C LEU A 189 30.83 -27.57 54.46
N CYS A 190 30.82 -27.34 55.77
CA CYS A 190 30.80 -25.99 56.28
C CYS A 190 32.16 -25.31 56.09
N GLN A 191 32.16 -24.00 55.86
CA GLN A 191 33.37 -23.24 55.59
C GLN A 191 34.45 -23.39 56.68
N THR A 192 34.07 -23.55 57.95
CA THR A 192 35.01 -23.82 59.04
C THR A 192 35.68 -25.19 58.93
N CYS A 193 34.93 -26.25 58.62
CA CYS A 193 35.50 -27.58 58.41
C CYS A 193 36.43 -27.62 57.20
N ILE A 194 36.06 -26.99 56.08
CA ILE A 194 36.94 -26.86 54.91
C ILE A 194 38.23 -26.13 55.28
N LYS A 195 38.15 -25.04 56.06
CA LYS A 195 39.35 -24.33 56.56
C LYS A 195 40.26 -25.17 57.43
N ARG A 196 39.71 -26.13 58.17
CA ARG A 196 40.49 -27.06 59.01
C ARG A 196 41.14 -28.16 58.16
N LEU A 197 40.46 -28.62 57.12
CA LEU A 197 40.94 -29.66 56.20
C LEU A 197 41.91 -29.14 55.14
N ALA A 198 41.97 -27.83 54.92
CA ALA A 198 42.87 -27.22 53.93
C ALA A 198 44.34 -27.33 54.33
N GLY A 199 45.13 -27.99 53.47
CA GLY A 199 46.59 -28.07 53.50
C GLY A 199 47.24 -27.30 52.35
N ASP A 200 48.53 -27.55 52.11
CA ASP A 200 49.33 -26.84 51.10
C ASP A 200 48.93 -27.21 49.66
N GLU A 201 48.46 -28.44 49.43
CA GLU A 201 48.01 -28.93 48.12
C GLU A 201 46.52 -28.65 47.83
N GLY A 202 45.79 -28.12 48.80
CA GLY A 202 44.35 -27.86 48.72
C GLY A 202 43.55 -28.58 49.80
N VAL A 203 42.29 -28.89 49.51
CA VAL A 203 41.39 -29.60 50.43
C VAL A 203 41.13 -30.99 49.88
N HIS A 204 41.56 -32.02 50.61
CA HIS A 204 41.13 -33.38 50.35
C HIS A 204 39.73 -33.58 50.93
N CYS A 205 38.81 -34.04 50.09
CA CYS A 205 37.48 -34.38 50.54
C CYS A 205 37.54 -35.54 51.55
N PRO A 206 36.89 -35.45 52.72
CA PRO A 206 36.93 -36.49 53.74
C PRO A 206 36.14 -37.76 53.35
N PHE A 207 35.32 -37.69 52.29
CA PHE A 207 34.42 -38.77 51.87
C PHE A 207 35.00 -39.61 50.73
N ASP A 208 35.53 -38.96 49.68
CA ASP A 208 36.05 -39.61 48.47
C ASP A 208 37.54 -39.32 48.19
N ARG A 209 38.17 -38.46 49.00
CA ARG A 209 39.60 -38.06 48.93
C ARG A 209 39.99 -37.27 47.69
N GLU A 210 39.03 -36.90 46.84
CA GLU A 210 39.25 -36.02 45.69
C GLU A 210 39.76 -34.66 46.16
N VAL A 211 40.69 -34.08 45.39
CA VAL A 211 41.39 -32.84 45.76
C VAL A 211 40.70 -31.64 45.14
N THR A 212 40.23 -30.73 45.98
CA THR A 212 39.84 -29.38 45.56
C THR A 212 41.04 -28.46 45.69
N ILE A 213 41.63 -28.07 44.56
CA ILE A 213 42.85 -27.25 44.53
C ILE A 213 42.49 -25.80 44.86
N ILE A 214 42.67 -25.41 46.12
CA ILE A 214 42.37 -24.05 46.58
C ILE A 214 43.27 -23.61 47.73
N GLN A 215 43.73 -22.36 47.67
CA GLN A 215 44.46 -21.75 48.79
C GLN A 215 43.54 -21.53 49.99
N LYS A 216 44.06 -21.76 51.20
CA LYS A 216 43.32 -21.59 52.46
C LYS A 216 42.67 -20.20 52.63
N SER A 217 43.31 -19.16 52.12
CA SER A 217 42.80 -17.77 52.11
C SER A 217 41.60 -17.56 51.20
N ARG A 218 41.39 -18.44 50.21
CA ARG A 218 40.36 -18.34 49.17
C ARG A 218 39.19 -19.31 49.35
N ILE A 219 39.11 -20.07 50.44
CA ILE A 219 37.98 -21.00 50.68
C ILE A 219 36.62 -20.32 50.59
N ASN A 220 36.55 -19.00 50.88
CA ASN A 220 35.34 -18.21 50.73
C ASN A 220 34.86 -18.02 49.27
N THR A 221 35.66 -18.39 48.27
CA THR A 221 35.30 -18.34 46.85
C THR A 221 34.69 -19.64 46.33
N LEU A 222 34.75 -20.74 47.09
CA LEU A 222 34.07 -21.99 46.69
C LEU A 222 32.55 -21.75 46.55
N PRO A 223 31.86 -22.43 45.61
CA PRO A 223 30.43 -22.27 45.42
C PRO A 223 29.65 -22.50 46.72
N LYS A 224 28.67 -21.64 47.00
CA LYS A 224 27.75 -21.82 48.13
C LYS A 224 26.65 -22.80 47.74
N ASN A 225 26.31 -23.73 48.63
CA ASN A 225 25.16 -24.59 48.41
C ASN A 225 23.90 -23.95 49.01
N PHE A 226 23.16 -23.18 48.20
CA PHE A 226 21.90 -22.56 48.63
C PHE A 226 20.76 -23.56 48.78
N ALA A 227 20.86 -24.75 48.17
CA ALA A 227 19.82 -25.76 48.25
C ALA A 227 19.69 -26.27 49.69
N VAL A 228 20.79 -26.62 50.35
CA VAL A 228 20.76 -27.06 51.77
C VAL A 228 20.41 -25.93 52.75
N LEU A 229 20.51 -24.66 52.33
CA LEU A 229 20.10 -23.50 53.13
C LEU A 229 18.61 -23.18 53.02
N HIS A 230 17.99 -23.43 51.86
CA HIS A 230 16.66 -22.92 51.54
C HIS A 230 15.61 -24.01 51.26
N MET A 231 16.01 -25.27 51.00
CA MET A 231 15.10 -26.44 50.95
C MET A 231 14.79 -26.95 52.34
#